data_AF-A0A3Q9QSF0-F1
#
_entry.id   AF-A0A3Q9QSF0-F1
#
_cell.length_a   1.000
_cell.length_b   1.000
_cell.length_c   1.000
_cell.angle_alpha   90.00
_cell.angle_beta   90.00
_cell.angle_gamma   90.00
#
_symmetry.space_group_name_H-M   'P 1'
#
loop_
_entity.id
_entity.type
_entity.pdbx_description
1 polymer ?
#
loop_
_entity_poly.entity_id
_entity_poly.type
_entity_poly.pdbx_seq_one_letter_code
_entity_poly.pdbx_strand_id
1 'polypeptide(L)'
;MKKKFLSGIAAGALAFGIMASSAFAAVTFDPSTGTGFVGKGDVQSALGFNNADMQREANNLVFSYESVEKYEVTVEWTTGEGTKGEKTHTVEHKVSSFINSDVNYDSRKAKQYTGFNLTGLSNTIEAGTVLKVGDVYPGNSGHIVTSVNLISSTDTLYVNGVPLQ
;
A
#
# COMPACT_ATOMS: atom_id res chain seq x y z
N MET A 1 33.93 -11.32 37.00
CA MET A 1 34.50 -11.71 35.69
C MET A 1 33.35 -11.92 34.71
N LYS A 2 33.35 -11.16 33.60
CA LYS A 2 32.25 -11.09 32.61
C LYS A 2 32.28 -12.34 31.72
N LYS A 3 31.16 -13.07 31.57
CA LYS A 3 30.99 -14.05 30.48
C LYS A 3 30.00 -13.47 29.48
N LYS A 4 30.54 -13.01 28.35
CA LYS A 4 29.82 -12.57 27.17
C LYS A 4 29.46 -13.82 26.36
N PHE A 5 28.18 -14.02 26.06
CA PHE A 5 27.76 -14.90 24.96
C PHE A 5 27.46 -14.03 23.75
N LEU A 6 28.17 -14.32 22.66
CA LEU A 6 28.11 -13.66 21.36
C LEU A 6 27.30 -14.53 20.39
N SER A 7 26.59 -13.82 19.51
CA SER A 7 26.31 -14.16 18.11
C SER A 7 25.36 -15.30 17.76
N GLY A 8 24.29 -14.88 17.07
CA GLY A 8 23.50 -15.71 16.17
C GLY A 8 22.47 -14.87 15.41
N ILE A 9 22.89 -13.78 14.74
CA ILE A 9 22.01 -13.07 13.79
C ILE A 9 21.95 -13.91 12.52
N ALA A 10 20.86 -14.66 12.36
CA ALA A 10 20.48 -15.22 11.08
C ALA A 10 19.94 -14.08 10.21
N ALA A 11 20.72 -13.69 9.20
CA ALA A 11 20.25 -12.80 8.14
C ALA A 11 19.23 -13.56 7.28
N GLY A 12 17.94 -13.38 7.58
CA GLY A 12 16.84 -13.79 6.71
C GLY A 12 16.62 -12.73 5.65
N ALA A 13 17.03 -13.00 4.42
CA ALA A 13 16.72 -12.17 3.27
C ALA A 13 15.20 -12.08 3.10
N LEU A 14 14.65 -10.87 3.22
CA LEU A 14 13.26 -10.59 2.84
C LEU A 14 13.16 -10.73 1.33
N ALA A 15 12.51 -11.81 0.89
CA ALA A 15 12.15 -12.01 -0.51
C ALA A 15 11.11 -10.95 -0.88
N PHE A 16 11.49 -9.99 -1.72
CA PHE A 16 10.55 -9.10 -2.39
C PHE A 16 9.69 -9.94 -3.33
N GLY A 17 8.50 -10.31 -2.87
CA GLY A 17 7.47 -10.95 -3.68
C GLY A 17 7.08 -10.02 -4.82
N ILE A 18 7.31 -10.48 -6.05
CA ILE A 18 6.93 -9.79 -7.27
C ILE A 18 5.40 -9.87 -7.35
N MET A 19 4.71 -8.80 -6.96
CA MET A 19 3.24 -8.74 -6.94
C MET A 19 2.71 -8.64 -8.37
N ALA A 20 1.87 -9.59 -8.75
CA ALA A 20 1.20 -9.59 -10.05
C ALA A 20 0.04 -8.57 -10.03
N SER A 21 0.20 -7.45 -10.71
CA SER A 21 -0.85 -6.45 -10.91
C SER A 21 -1.97 -7.02 -11.78
N SER A 22 -3.21 -7.05 -11.28
CA SER A 22 -4.40 -7.39 -12.07
C SER A 22 -4.60 -6.38 -13.20
N ALA A 23 -4.61 -6.85 -14.45
CA ALA A 23 -4.81 -6.01 -15.62
C ALA A 23 -6.31 -5.76 -15.87
N PHE A 24 -6.77 -4.53 -15.63
CA PHE A 24 -8.03 -4.01 -16.16
C PHE A 24 -7.74 -3.23 -17.46
N ALA A 25 -8.62 -3.35 -18.46
CA ALA A 25 -8.28 -3.07 -19.86
C ALA A 25 -7.97 -1.60 -20.21
N ALA A 26 -8.15 -0.64 -19.29
CA ALA A 26 -7.79 0.77 -19.51
C ALA A 26 -7.10 1.47 -18.31
N VAL A 27 -6.98 0.78 -17.16
CA VAL A 27 -6.17 1.27 -16.03
C VAL A 27 -4.82 0.57 -16.07
N THR A 28 -3.78 1.34 -16.41
CA THR A 28 -2.39 0.91 -16.28
C THR A 28 -1.78 1.75 -15.18
N PHE A 29 -1.30 1.15 -14.10
CA PHE A 29 -0.68 1.88 -12.99
C PHE A 29 0.51 1.11 -12.47
N ASP A 30 1.66 1.79 -12.39
CA ASP A 30 2.86 1.29 -11.73
C ASP A 30 2.92 1.88 -10.31
N PRO A 31 2.67 1.07 -9.26
CA PRO A 31 2.66 1.55 -7.88
C PRO A 31 4.05 1.99 -7.38
N SER A 32 5.13 1.55 -8.03
CA SER A 32 6.49 1.94 -7.63
C SER A 32 6.85 3.35 -8.06
N THR A 33 6.32 3.80 -9.20
CA THR A 33 6.60 5.14 -9.75
C THR A 33 5.42 6.09 -9.61
N GLY A 34 4.20 5.56 -9.40
CA GLY A 34 2.97 6.33 -9.43
C GLY A 34 2.56 6.75 -10.85
N THR A 35 3.13 6.13 -11.88
CA THR A 35 2.90 6.49 -13.28
C THR A 35 1.95 5.54 -13.96
N GLY A 36 1.29 5.99 -15.03
CA GLY A 36 0.27 5.18 -15.67
C GLY A 36 -0.76 5.96 -16.47
N PHE A 37 -1.87 5.30 -16.75
CA PHE A 37 -3.02 5.85 -17.43
C PHE A 37 -4.31 5.31 -16.83
N VAL A 38 -5.29 6.20 -16.65
CA VAL A 38 -6.67 5.84 -16.28
C VAL A 38 -7.60 6.30 -17.40
N GLY A 39 -8.39 5.38 -17.94
CA GLY A 39 -9.36 5.69 -18.98
C GLY A 39 -10.50 6.55 -18.45
N LYS A 40 -11.06 7.41 -19.31
CA LYS A 40 -12.28 8.18 -18.98
C LYS A 40 -13.43 7.25 -18.57
N GLY A 41 -13.58 6.10 -19.23
CA GLY A 41 -14.66 5.15 -18.96
C GLY A 41 -14.60 4.57 -17.55
N ASP A 42 -13.39 4.31 -17.04
CA ASP A 42 -13.17 3.79 -15.69
C ASP A 42 -13.57 4.83 -14.64
N VAL A 43 -13.17 6.09 -14.86
CA VAL A 43 -13.57 7.21 -14.00
C VAL A 43 -15.08 7.44 -14.04
N GLN A 44 -15.69 7.38 -15.22
CA GLN A 44 -17.14 7.53 -15.38
C GLN A 44 -17.90 6.43 -14.65
N SER A 45 -17.42 5.19 -14.74
CA SER A 45 -18.05 4.05 -14.08
C SER A 45 -17.89 4.13 -12.57
N ALA A 46 -16.71 4.49 -12.07
CA ALA A 46 -16.44 4.63 -10.64
C ALA A 46 -17.27 5.76 -10.01
N LEU A 47 -17.30 6.94 -10.64
CA LEU A 47 -17.95 8.13 -10.08
C LEU A 47 -19.43 8.28 -10.49
N GLY A 48 -19.92 7.44 -11.40
CA GLY A 48 -21.25 7.60 -12.00
C GLY A 48 -21.39 8.84 -12.89
N PHE A 49 -20.27 9.35 -13.44
CA PHE A 49 -20.25 10.57 -14.24
C PHE A 49 -20.73 10.33 -15.67
N ASN A 50 -21.53 11.25 -16.20
CA ASN A 50 -21.81 11.32 -17.62
C ASN A 50 -20.72 12.13 -18.36
N ASN A 51 -20.89 12.36 -19.67
CA ASN A 51 -19.91 13.12 -20.45
C ASN A 51 -19.82 14.60 -20.06
N ALA A 52 -20.93 15.23 -19.66
CA ALA A 52 -20.94 16.63 -19.23
C ALA A 52 -20.23 16.80 -17.87
N ASP A 53 -20.43 15.86 -16.96
CA ASP A 53 -19.74 15.85 -15.67
C ASP A 53 -18.23 15.68 -15.85
N MET A 54 -17.80 14.76 -16.72
CA MET A 54 -16.37 14.61 -17.05
C MET A 54 -15.77 15.89 -17.62
N GLN A 55 -16.48 16.60 -18.49
CA GLN A 55 -15.98 17.86 -19.05
C GLN A 55 -15.82 18.94 -17.99
N ARG A 56 -16.73 18.98 -17.00
CA ARG A 56 -16.71 19.97 -15.91
C ARG A 56 -15.66 19.64 -14.85
N GLU A 57 -15.55 18.37 -14.46
CA GLU A 57 -14.78 17.95 -13.29
C GLU A 57 -13.41 17.37 -13.61
N ALA A 58 -13.06 17.08 -14.87
CA ALA A 58 -11.80 16.40 -15.22
C ALA A 58 -10.56 17.02 -14.56
N ASN A 59 -10.48 18.36 -14.50
CA ASN A 59 -9.32 19.04 -13.90
C ASN A 59 -9.32 19.07 -12.36
N ASN A 60 -10.41 18.62 -11.71
CA ASN A 60 -10.59 18.62 -10.26
C ASN A 60 -10.47 17.22 -9.64
N LEU A 61 -10.25 16.19 -10.45
CA LEU A 61 -10.17 14.82 -9.97
C LEU A 61 -8.83 14.57 -9.26
N VAL A 62 -8.91 13.97 -8.09
CA VAL A 62 -7.77 13.59 -7.27
C VAL A 62 -7.59 12.08 -7.36
N PHE A 63 -6.41 11.65 -7.75
CA PHE A 63 -6.04 10.24 -7.76
C PHE A 63 -5.22 9.92 -6.52
N SER A 64 -5.53 8.78 -5.90
CA SER A 64 -4.79 8.27 -4.76
C SER A 64 -4.63 6.77 -4.84
N TYR A 65 -3.55 6.26 -4.29
CA TYR A 65 -3.26 4.85 -4.19
C TYR A 65 -3.17 4.43 -2.74
N GLU A 66 -3.78 3.30 -2.38
CA GLU A 66 -3.65 2.70 -1.06
C GLU A 66 -3.07 1.29 -1.22
N SER A 67 -2.02 1.01 -0.45
CA SER A 67 -1.52 -0.33 -0.21
C SER A 67 -1.75 -0.68 1.26
N VAL A 68 -2.38 -1.82 1.52
CA VAL A 68 -2.64 -2.33 2.86
C VAL A 68 -2.03 -3.71 2.99
N GLU A 69 -1.02 -3.82 3.83
CA GLU A 69 -0.36 -5.05 4.18
C GLU A 69 -0.79 -5.50 5.57
N LYS A 70 -1.09 -6.79 5.72
CA LYS A 70 -1.36 -7.40 7.03
C LYS A 70 -0.29 -8.41 7.34
N TYR A 71 0.25 -8.28 8.55
CA TYR A 71 1.28 -9.13 9.08
C TYR A 71 0.74 -9.92 10.25
N GLU A 72 1.04 -11.21 10.27
CA GLU A 72 0.95 -12.04 11.45
C GLU A 72 2.27 -11.97 12.21
N VAL A 73 2.21 -11.49 13.45
CA VAL A 73 3.36 -11.23 14.32
C VAL A 73 3.26 -12.13 15.55
N THR A 74 4.25 -12.99 15.75
CA THR A 74 4.37 -13.81 16.95
C THR A 74 5.31 -13.14 17.93
N VAL A 75 4.89 -13.07 19.20
CA VAL A 75 5.69 -12.53 20.30
C VAL A 75 5.90 -13.58 21.37
N GLU A 76 7.11 -13.62 21.92
CA GLU A 76 7.46 -14.44 23.08
C GLU A 76 7.79 -13.56 24.30
N TRP A 77 7.50 -14.09 25.48
CA TRP A 77 7.94 -13.52 26.76
C TRP A 77 8.22 -14.62 27.77
N THR A 78 8.93 -14.28 28.85
CA THR A 78 9.16 -15.17 29.99
C THR A 78 8.32 -14.68 31.18
N THR A 79 7.54 -15.57 31.78
CA THR A 79 6.74 -15.25 32.98
C THR A 79 7.63 -15.17 34.22
N GLY A 80 7.10 -14.64 35.33
CA GLY A 80 7.82 -14.62 36.62
C GLY A 80 8.21 -16.00 37.15
N GLU A 81 7.54 -17.06 36.67
CA GLU A 81 7.82 -18.46 37.01
C GLU A 81 8.87 -19.11 36.08
N GLY A 82 9.42 -18.36 35.12
CA GLY A 82 10.44 -18.84 34.18
C GLY A 82 9.87 -19.64 33.00
N THR A 83 8.56 -19.70 32.83
CA THR A 83 7.91 -20.35 31.68
C THR A 83 7.85 -19.39 30.49
N LYS A 84 7.97 -19.95 29.28
CA LYS A 84 7.79 -19.18 28.03
C LYS A 84 6.31 -19.05 27.70
N GLY A 85 5.86 -17.83 27.45
CA GLY A 85 4.57 -17.52 26.83
C GLY A 85 4.76 -17.11 25.38
N GLU A 86 3.78 -17.45 24.54
CA GLU A 86 3.73 -17.08 23.13
C GLU A 86 2.33 -16.57 22.75
N LYS A 87 2.27 -15.56 21.88
CA LYS A 87 1.01 -15.10 21.30
C LYS A 87 1.22 -14.56 19.89
N THR A 88 0.23 -14.81 19.05
CA THR A 88 0.16 -14.27 17.69
C THR A 88 -0.81 -13.09 17.61
N HIS A 89 -0.41 -12.07 16.86
CA HIS A 89 -1.15 -10.82 16.62
C HIS A 89 -1.24 -10.53 15.13
N THR A 90 -2.32 -9.89 14.70
CA THR A 90 -2.40 -9.31 13.36
C THR A 90 -2.12 -7.81 13.44
N VAL A 91 -1.15 -7.35 12.68
CA VAL A 91 -0.75 -5.94 12.58
C VAL A 91 -0.98 -5.47 11.15
N GLU A 92 -1.61 -4.32 10.98
CA GLU A 92 -1.84 -3.70 9.67
C GLU A 92 -0.82 -2.58 9.44
N HIS A 93 -0.28 -2.53 8.23
CA HIS A 93 0.54 -1.45 7.71
C HIS A 93 -0.12 -0.90 6.46
N LYS A 94 -0.44 0.39 6.48
CA LYS A 94 -1.16 1.07 5.40
C LYS A 94 -0.30 2.19 4.85
N VAL A 95 -0.16 2.22 3.53
CA VAL A 95 0.52 3.29 2.79
C VAL A 95 -0.48 3.92 1.84
N SER A 96 -0.75 5.20 2.01
CA SER A 96 -1.63 5.98 1.15
C SER A 96 -0.82 7.05 0.43
N SER A 97 -0.87 7.09 -0.90
CA SER A 97 -0.17 8.08 -1.71
C SER A 97 -1.10 8.87 -2.61
N PHE A 98 -0.86 10.17 -2.74
CA PHE A 98 -1.48 11.00 -3.77
C PHE A 98 -0.69 10.90 -5.07
N ILE A 99 -1.41 10.97 -6.19
CA ILE A 99 -0.84 10.81 -7.53
C ILE A 99 -1.07 12.10 -8.32
N ASN A 100 0.01 12.61 -8.91
CA ASN A 100 -0.06 13.67 -9.90
C ASN A 100 -0.70 13.13 -11.17
N SER A 101 -1.63 13.90 -11.74
CA SER A 101 -2.27 13.52 -12.99
C SER A 101 -2.44 14.71 -13.91
N ASP A 102 -2.39 14.41 -15.21
CA ASP A 102 -2.68 15.33 -16.28
C ASP A 102 -3.82 14.79 -17.13
N VAL A 103 -4.75 15.67 -17.49
CA VAL A 103 -5.85 15.30 -18.37
C VAL A 103 -5.32 14.99 -19.77
N ASN A 104 -5.69 13.82 -20.29
CA ASN A 104 -5.33 13.41 -21.64
C ASN A 104 -6.45 13.69 -22.64
N TYR A 105 -6.06 14.19 -23.82
CA TYR A 105 -6.96 14.60 -24.88
C TYR A 105 -6.56 13.97 -26.22
N ASP A 106 -7.55 13.57 -27.03
CA ASP A 106 -7.30 13.24 -28.42
C ASP A 106 -7.17 14.55 -29.24
N SER A 107 -5.95 14.83 -29.71
CA SER A 107 -5.64 16.00 -30.54
C SER A 107 -6.31 15.96 -31.92
N ARG A 108 -6.72 14.79 -32.41
CA ARG A 108 -7.31 14.57 -33.73
C ARG A 108 -8.83 14.72 -33.74
N LYS A 109 -9.48 14.72 -32.57
CA LYS A 109 -10.94 14.83 -32.44
C LYS A 109 -11.31 15.88 -31.41
N ALA A 110 -11.30 17.14 -31.82
CA ALA A 110 -11.92 18.27 -31.11
C ALA A 110 -11.65 18.33 -29.59
N LYS A 111 -10.42 17.99 -29.14
CA LYS A 111 -10.04 17.93 -27.71
C LYS A 111 -10.99 17.08 -26.87
N GLN A 112 -11.41 15.92 -27.38
CA GLN A 112 -12.18 14.97 -26.59
C GLN A 112 -11.31 14.36 -25.50
N TYR A 113 -11.79 14.41 -24.25
CA TYR A 113 -11.18 13.74 -23.11
C TYR A 113 -11.12 12.22 -23.35
N THR A 114 -9.92 11.66 -23.24
CA THR A 114 -9.67 10.21 -23.37
C THR A 114 -9.39 9.56 -22.02
N GLY A 115 -8.82 10.30 -21.07
CA GLY A 115 -8.50 9.80 -19.73
C GLY A 115 -7.50 10.70 -19.02
N PHE A 116 -6.68 10.10 -18.17
CA PHE A 116 -5.73 10.77 -17.28
C PHE A 116 -4.39 10.07 -17.36
N ASN A 117 -3.33 10.84 -17.63
CA ASN A 117 -1.97 10.36 -17.49
C ASN A 117 -1.56 10.54 -16.04
N LEU A 118 -1.16 9.47 -15.37
CA LEU A 118 -0.59 9.52 -14.03
C LEU A 118 0.91 9.76 -14.16
N THR A 119 1.41 10.83 -13.54
CA THR A 119 2.77 11.34 -13.77
C THR A 119 3.71 11.18 -12.59
N GLY A 120 3.23 10.58 -11.49
CA GLY A 120 4.05 10.14 -10.38
C GLY A 120 3.41 10.38 -9.01
N LEU A 121 4.03 9.84 -7.97
CA LEU A 121 3.63 10.05 -6.57
C LEU A 121 4.02 11.47 -6.12
N SER A 122 3.15 12.13 -5.36
CA SER A 122 3.41 13.49 -4.83
C SER A 122 3.57 13.54 -3.32
N ASN A 123 2.71 12.83 -2.59
CA ASN A 123 2.74 12.77 -1.15
C ASN A 123 2.37 11.36 -0.69
N THR A 124 3.12 10.82 0.26
CA THR A 124 2.92 9.47 0.80
C THR A 124 2.77 9.54 2.31
N ILE A 125 1.73 8.89 2.81
CA ILE A 125 1.37 8.83 4.22
C ILE A 125 1.42 7.35 4.61
N GLU A 126 2.24 7.04 5.60
CA GLU A 126 2.34 5.70 6.18
C GLU A 126 1.63 5.69 7.53
N ALA A 127 0.85 4.63 7.76
CA ALA A 127 0.17 4.38 9.01
C ALA A 127 0.49 2.96 9.49
N GLY A 128 0.90 2.86 10.75
CA GLY A 128 1.37 1.61 11.34
C GLY A 128 2.90 1.47 11.28
N THR A 129 3.40 0.36 11.78
CA THR A 129 4.84 0.05 11.74
C THR A 129 4.99 -1.41 11.39
N VAL A 130 5.80 -1.68 10.37
CA VAL A 130 6.24 -3.04 10.06
C VAL A 130 7.24 -3.45 11.13
N LEU A 131 6.77 -4.26 12.08
CA LEU A 131 7.62 -4.82 13.13
C LEU A 131 8.65 -5.78 12.53
N LYS A 132 9.82 -5.87 13.14
CA LYS A 132 10.88 -6.80 12.76
C LYS A 132 11.13 -7.78 13.89
N VAL A 133 11.63 -8.96 13.53
CA VAL A 133 12.10 -9.94 14.51
C VAL A 133 13.18 -9.30 15.40
N GLY A 134 12.99 -9.39 16.71
CA GLY A 134 13.82 -8.76 17.73
C GLY A 134 13.30 -7.43 18.26
N ASP A 135 12.29 -6.82 17.62
CA ASP A 135 11.67 -5.61 18.14
C ASP A 135 10.87 -5.88 19.42
N VAL A 136 10.76 -4.87 20.28
CA VAL A 136 9.83 -4.91 21.41
C VAL A 136 8.43 -4.64 20.88
N TYR A 137 7.49 -5.53 21.18
CA TYR A 137 6.11 -5.37 20.76
C TYR A 137 5.49 -4.11 21.40
N PRO A 138 4.79 -3.25 20.61
CA PRO A 138 4.25 -1.99 21.09
C PRO A 138 3.35 -2.11 22.34
N GLY A 139 3.19 -0.99 23.06
CA GLY A 139 2.34 -0.92 24.27
C GLY A 139 3.06 -1.24 25.58
N ASN A 140 4.39 -1.09 25.62
CA ASN A 140 5.22 -1.29 26.82
C ASN A 140 5.08 -2.70 27.43
N SER A 141 4.84 -3.71 26.58
CA SER A 141 4.65 -5.11 27.00
C SER A 141 5.95 -5.78 27.45
N GLY A 142 7.10 -5.33 26.93
CA GLY A 142 8.38 -6.03 27.10
C GLY A 142 8.46 -7.36 26.35
N HIS A 143 7.44 -7.70 25.54
CA HIS A 143 7.43 -8.91 24.72
C HIS A 143 8.30 -8.70 23.48
N ILE A 144 8.99 -9.74 23.04
CA ILE A 144 9.89 -9.67 21.89
C ILE A 144 9.24 -10.35 20.69
N VAL A 145 9.29 -9.69 19.55
CA VAL A 145 8.83 -10.25 18.27
C VAL A 145 9.76 -11.37 17.82
N THR A 146 9.23 -12.57 17.60
CA THR A 146 9.99 -13.75 17.17
C THR A 146 9.69 -14.17 15.74
N SER A 147 8.52 -13.83 15.21
CA SER A 147 8.14 -14.10 13.82
C SER A 147 7.28 -12.97 13.27
N VAL A 148 7.45 -12.67 11.98
CA VAL A 148 6.65 -11.70 11.23
C VAL A 148 6.39 -12.28 9.84
N ASN A 149 5.13 -12.56 9.53
CA ASN A 149 4.71 -13.18 8.28
C ASN A 149 3.70 -12.27 7.58
N LEU A 150 3.95 -11.88 6.33
CA LEU A 150 2.95 -11.21 5.51
C LEU A 150 1.83 -12.21 5.18
N ILE A 151 0.58 -11.89 5.54
CA ILE A 151 -0.58 -12.76 5.30
C ILE A 151 -1.48 -12.25 4.18
N SER A 152 -1.50 -10.94 3.94
CA SER A 152 -2.20 -10.35 2.79
C SER A 152 -1.60 -9.01 2.43
N SER A 153 -1.63 -8.68 1.15
CA SER A 153 -1.40 -7.33 0.65
C SER A 153 -2.51 -6.99 -0.35
N THR A 154 -3.09 -5.81 -0.21
CA THR A 154 -4.11 -5.29 -1.13
C THR A 154 -3.69 -3.93 -1.62
N ASP A 155 -3.71 -3.76 -2.94
CA ASP A 155 -3.37 -2.54 -3.62
C ASP A 155 -4.61 -2.01 -4.34
N THR A 156 -4.92 -0.72 -4.19
CA THR A 156 -6.12 -0.13 -4.80
C THR A 156 -5.85 1.31 -5.23
N LEU A 157 -6.19 1.61 -6.48
CA LEU A 157 -6.18 2.97 -7.01
C LEU A 157 -7.58 3.58 -6.83
N TYR A 158 -7.64 4.87 -6.52
CA TYR A 158 -8.88 5.60 -6.27
C TYR A 158 -8.91 6.88 -7.09
N VAL A 159 -10.13 7.32 -7.42
CA VAL A 159 -10.44 8.66 -7.89
C VAL A 159 -11.43 9.31 -6.92
N ASN A 160 -11.09 10.46 -6.35
CA ASN A 160 -11.88 11.15 -5.32
C ASN A 160 -12.35 10.22 -4.17
N GLY A 161 -11.51 9.27 -3.77
CA GLY A 161 -11.81 8.30 -2.71
C GLY A 161 -12.70 7.11 -3.12
N VAL A 162 -13.08 7.01 -4.40
CA VAL A 162 -13.81 5.86 -4.95
C VAL A 162 -12.84 4.94 -5.68
N PRO A 163 -12.85 3.62 -5.41
CA PRO A 163 -11.91 2.69 -6.04
C PRO A 163 -12.14 2.61 -7.55
N LEU A 164 -11.03 2.62 -8.30
CA LEU A 164 -10.98 2.33 -9.72
C LEU A 164 -10.77 0.82 -9.89
N GLN A 165 -11.78 0.13 -10.44
CA GLN A 165 -11.77 -1.28 -10.80
C GLN A 165 -12.15 -1.41 -12.27
#